data_AF-A0A7C5C093-F1
#
_entry.id   AF-A0A7C5C093-F1
#
_cell.length_a   1.000
_cell.length_b   1.000
_cell.length_c   1.000
_cell.angle_alpha   90.00
_cell.angle_beta   90.00
_cell.angle_gamma   90.00
#
_symmetry.space_group_name_H-M   'P 1'
#
loop_
_entity.id
_entity.type
_entity.pdbx_description
1 polymer ?
#
loop_
_entity_poly.entity_id
_entity_poly.type
_entity_poly.pdbx_seq_one_letter_code
_entity_poly.pdbx_strand_id
1 'polypeptide(L)'
;MEKRELLKLIYLYLFSAIGLIVLIIGSVKLLDLGLRTFVFKSADVYYMPKITPVYPEGSKLSPEEWQREIEEQQKAEEVNRKSQRQREISNSLAMIFVGAPLYLYHWRLVLKNKKESNS
;
A
#
# COMPACT_ATOMS: atom_id res chain seq x y z
N MET A 1 -5.80 6.92 -43.33
CA MET A 1 -4.59 6.98 -42.48
C MET A 1 -3.63 5.90 -42.96
N GLU A 2 -2.39 6.26 -43.29
CA GLU A 2 -1.35 5.31 -43.71
C GLU A 2 -1.08 4.26 -42.61
N LYS A 3 -0.85 2.99 -42.97
CA LYS A 3 -0.60 1.91 -41.99
C LYS A 3 0.57 2.21 -41.04
N ARG A 4 1.62 2.88 -41.54
CA ARG A 4 2.75 3.33 -40.71
C ARG A 4 2.33 4.35 -39.64
N GLU A 5 1.47 5.29 -39.99
CA GLU A 5 1.00 6.32 -39.06
C GLU A 5 0.12 5.72 -37.97
N LEU A 6 -0.72 4.74 -38.31
CA LEU A 6 -1.52 4.00 -37.34
C LEU A 6 -0.66 3.18 -36.37
N LEU A 7 0.41 2.53 -36.86
CA LEU A 7 1.36 1.80 -36.02
C LEU A 7 2.11 2.71 -35.05
N LYS A 8 2.59 3.87 -35.52
CA LYS A 8 3.24 4.88 -34.66
C LYS A 8 2.30 5.37 -33.57
N LEU A 9 1.03 5.62 -33.93
CA LEU A 9 0.02 6.10 -33.00
C LEU A 9 -0.26 5.03 -31.92
N ILE A 10 -0.56 3.79 -32.30
CA ILE A 10 -0.77 2.70 -31.35
C ILE A 10 0.44 2.52 -30.42
N TYR A 11 1.65 2.53 -30.96
CA TYR A 11 2.89 2.43 -30.18
C TYR A 11 2.98 3.55 -29.12
N LEU A 12 2.75 4.80 -29.53
CA LEU A 12 2.80 5.96 -28.62
C LEU A 12 1.75 5.87 -27.51
N TYR A 13 0.53 5.47 -27.85
CA TYR A 13 -0.55 5.29 -26.86
C TYR A 13 -0.20 4.18 -25.86
N LEU A 14 0.28 3.02 -26.33
CA LEU A 14 0.70 1.93 -25.44
C LEU A 14 1.89 2.33 -24.55
N PHE A 15 2.91 2.95 -25.12
CA PHE A 15 4.08 3.41 -24.36
C PHE A 15 3.67 4.43 -23.29
N SER A 16 2.82 5.40 -23.65
CA SER A 16 2.31 6.39 -22.71
C SER A 16 1.46 5.76 -21.60
N ALA A 17 0.63 4.76 -21.92
CA ALA A 17 -0.17 4.05 -20.95
C ALA A 17 0.70 3.28 -19.93
N ILE A 18 1.73 2.58 -20.41
CA ILE A 18 2.68 1.88 -19.54
C ILE A 18 3.43 2.88 -18.66
N GLY A 19 3.93 3.97 -19.25
CA GLY A 19 4.61 5.03 -18.50
C GLY A 19 3.73 5.64 -17.42
N LEU A 20 2.46 5.88 -17.72
CA LEU A 20 1.49 6.40 -16.76
C LEU A 20 1.26 5.42 -15.60
N ILE A 21 1.12 4.11 -15.88
CA ILE A 21 0.97 3.08 -14.83
C ILE A 21 2.18 3.08 -13.89
N VAL A 22 3.40 3.12 -14.45
CA VAL A 22 4.64 3.16 -13.65
C VAL A 22 4.69 4.41 -12.77
N LEU A 23 4.31 5.57 -13.33
CA LEU A 23 4.23 6.82 -12.58
C LEU A 23 3.22 6.76 -11.43
N ILE A 24 2.03 6.20 -11.66
CA ILE A 24 1.00 6.04 -10.64
C ILE A 24 1.52 5.15 -9.51
N ILE A 25 2.09 3.99 -9.83
CA ILE A 25 2.64 3.06 -8.83
C ILE A 25 3.76 3.74 -8.02
N GLY A 26 4.67 4.47 -8.69
CA GLY A 26 5.74 5.22 -8.03
C GLY A 26 5.19 6.29 -7.08
N SER A 27 4.15 7.01 -7.52
CA SER A 27 3.53 8.08 -6.73
C SER A 27 2.84 7.54 -5.48
N VAL A 28 2.11 6.42 -5.59
CA VAL A 28 1.50 5.74 -4.44
C VAL A 28 2.56 5.29 -3.45
N LYS A 29 3.65 4.68 -3.90
CA LYS A 29 4.74 4.24 -3.02
C LYS A 29 5.41 5.41 -2.29
N LEU A 30 5.63 6.52 -2.97
CA LEU A 30 6.25 7.70 -2.37
C LEU A 30 5.35 8.35 -1.31
N LEU A 31 4.04 8.46 -1.60
CA LEU A 31 3.08 8.96 -0.63
C LEU A 31 2.91 8.02 0.56
N ASP A 32 2.86 6.69 0.33
CA ASP A 32 2.82 5.70 1.42
C ASP A 32 4.04 5.84 2.34
N LEU A 33 5.23 5.95 1.75
CA LEU A 33 6.47 6.14 2.52
C LEU A 33 6.41 7.45 3.34
N GLY A 34 5.97 8.54 2.73
CA GLY A 34 5.82 9.83 3.43
C GLY A 34 4.82 9.74 4.59
N LEU A 35 3.68 9.12 4.36
CA LEU A 35 2.65 8.90 5.39
C LEU A 35 3.19 8.06 6.55
N ARG A 36 3.89 6.95 6.29
CA ARG A 36 4.52 6.10 7.33
C ARG A 36 5.62 6.83 8.09
N THR A 37 6.43 7.61 7.39
CA THR A 37 7.56 8.32 8.00
C THR A 37 7.12 9.48 8.90
N PHE A 38 6.14 10.27 8.46
CA PHE A 38 5.79 11.53 9.12
C PHE A 38 4.50 11.45 9.95
N VAL A 39 3.51 10.67 9.53
CA VAL A 39 2.18 10.59 10.16
C VAL A 39 2.02 9.31 10.97
N PHE A 40 2.30 8.16 10.38
CA PHE A 40 2.13 6.83 10.98
C PHE A 40 3.46 6.23 11.45
N LYS A 41 4.14 6.91 12.37
CA LYS A 41 5.50 6.53 12.84
C LYS A 41 5.61 5.12 13.41
N SER A 42 4.50 4.50 13.84
CA SER A 42 4.50 3.12 14.33
C SER A 42 4.31 2.08 13.22
N ALA A 43 4.05 2.50 11.99
CA ALA A 43 3.81 1.60 10.86
C ALA A 43 5.01 0.73 10.52
N ASP A 44 6.22 1.08 10.92
CA ASP A 44 7.44 0.31 10.60
C ASP A 44 7.97 -0.51 11.77
N VAL A 45 7.24 -0.56 12.89
CA VAL A 45 7.60 -1.40 14.03
C VAL A 45 7.25 -2.85 13.72
N TYR A 46 8.19 -3.75 14.01
CA TYR A 46 7.98 -5.19 13.95
C TYR A 46 8.82 -5.89 15.03
N TYR A 47 8.14 -6.62 15.91
CA TYR A 47 8.73 -7.50 16.90
C TYR A 47 8.62 -8.95 16.43
N MET A 48 9.72 -9.66 16.38
CA MET A 48 9.72 -11.07 16.05
C MET A 48 9.27 -11.90 17.28
N PRO A 49 8.33 -12.84 17.15
CA PRO A 49 7.98 -13.75 18.24
C PRO A 49 9.21 -14.60 18.59
N LYS A 50 9.49 -14.74 19.89
CA LYS A 50 10.71 -15.40 20.39
C LYS A 50 10.45 -16.78 20.98
N ILE A 51 9.21 -17.10 21.37
CA ILE A 51 8.87 -18.37 22.00
C ILE A 51 7.55 -18.90 21.47
N THR A 52 7.36 -20.21 21.60
CA THR A 52 6.09 -20.88 21.28
C THR A 52 5.08 -20.67 22.41
N PRO A 53 3.76 -20.71 22.18
CA PRO A 53 2.77 -20.62 23.25
C PRO A 53 2.74 -21.85 24.18
N VAL A 54 3.38 -22.95 23.77
CA VAL A 54 3.50 -24.19 24.54
C VAL A 54 4.84 -24.20 25.28
N TYR A 55 4.79 -24.42 26.59
CA TYR A 55 5.98 -24.58 27.44
C TYR A 55 6.84 -25.74 26.92
N PRO A 56 8.09 -25.50 26.49
CA PRO A 56 8.89 -26.52 25.83
C PRO A 56 9.42 -27.52 26.86
N GLU A 57 9.35 -28.79 26.50
CA GLU A 57 9.91 -29.89 27.30
C GLU A 57 11.44 -29.70 27.42
N GLY A 58 11.96 -29.69 28.66
CA GLY A 58 13.37 -29.35 28.91
C GLY A 58 13.70 -27.86 28.97
N SER A 59 12.68 -26.99 29.03
CA SER A 59 12.84 -25.56 29.32
C SER A 59 13.70 -25.31 30.57
N LYS A 60 14.65 -24.38 30.45
CA LYS A 60 15.45 -23.87 31.58
C LYS A 60 14.77 -22.74 32.36
N LEU A 61 13.66 -22.21 31.83
CA LEU A 61 12.90 -21.12 32.45
C LEU A 61 11.98 -21.70 33.52
N SER A 62 11.79 -20.98 34.62
CA SER A 62 10.70 -21.27 35.56
C SER A 62 9.34 -21.10 34.86
N PRO A 63 8.28 -21.85 35.26
CA PRO A 63 6.92 -21.59 34.78
C PRO A 63 6.47 -20.13 34.90
N GLU A 64 6.90 -19.42 35.95
CA GLU A 64 6.59 -17.98 36.13
C GLU A 64 7.38 -17.08 35.17
N GLU A 65 8.62 -17.43 34.84
CA GLU A 65 9.43 -16.71 33.84
C GLU A 65 8.86 -16.90 32.44
N TRP A 66 8.45 -18.13 32.13
CA TRP A 66 7.76 -18.44 30.88
C TRP A 66 6.49 -17.64 30.70
N GLN A 67 5.66 -17.56 31.75
CA GLN A 67 4.41 -16.80 31.69
C GLN A 67 4.66 -15.31 31.45
N ARG A 68 5.71 -14.74 32.04
CA ARG A 68 6.12 -13.35 31.80
C ARG A 68 6.55 -13.12 30.36
N GLU A 69 7.34 -14.02 29.77
CA GLU A 69 7.73 -13.87 28.37
C GLU A 69 6.54 -14.00 27.40
N ILE A 70 5.57 -14.88 27.69
CA ILE A 70 4.32 -14.97 26.92
C ILE A 70 3.55 -13.65 26.99
N GLU A 71 3.44 -13.04 28.16
CA GLU A 71 2.76 -11.75 28.33
C GLU A 71 3.47 -10.62 27.57
N GLU A 72 4.81 -10.58 27.59
CA GLU A 72 5.59 -9.64 26.79
C GLU A 72 5.39 -9.86 25.28
N GLN A 73 5.30 -11.11 24.85
CA GLN A 73 5.04 -11.43 23.45
C GLN A 73 3.64 -11.04 23.01
N GLN A 74 2.63 -11.24 23.85
CA GLN A 74 1.28 -10.76 23.56
C GLN A 74 1.27 -9.24 23.37
N LYS A 75 1.95 -8.48 24.26
CA LYS A 75 2.10 -7.03 24.10
C LYS A 75 2.81 -6.68 22.79
N ALA A 76 3.86 -7.41 22.43
CA ALA A 76 4.59 -7.21 21.18
C ALA A 76 3.72 -7.51 19.94
N GLU A 77 2.88 -8.55 19.98
CA GLU A 77 1.92 -8.88 18.94
C GLU A 77 0.85 -7.81 18.77
N GLU A 78 0.37 -7.22 19.86
CA GLU A 78 -0.57 -6.10 19.79
C GLU A 78 0.04 -4.89 19.08
N VAL A 79 1.31 -4.59 19.36
CA VAL A 79 2.05 -3.54 18.66
C VAL A 79 2.19 -3.90 17.18
N ASN A 80 2.61 -5.13 16.85
CA ASN A 80 2.71 -5.58 15.46
C ASN A 80 1.40 -5.46 14.70
N ARG A 81 0.28 -5.86 15.32
CA ARG A 81 -1.08 -5.74 14.75
C ARG A 81 -1.42 -4.28 14.48
N LYS A 82 -1.10 -3.37 15.41
CA LYS A 82 -1.29 -1.93 15.22
C LYS A 82 -0.43 -1.40 14.08
N SER A 83 0.84 -1.81 14.00
CA SER A 83 1.76 -1.44 12.93
C SER A 83 1.28 -1.91 11.56
N GLN A 84 0.82 -3.17 11.44
CA GLN A 84 0.22 -3.70 10.21
C GLN A 84 -0.96 -2.83 9.75
N ARG A 85 -1.91 -2.54 10.65
CA ARG A 85 -3.07 -1.70 10.33
C ARG A 85 -2.66 -0.30 9.86
N GLN A 86 -1.64 0.29 10.48
CA GLN A 86 -1.14 1.60 10.06
C GLN A 86 -0.51 1.55 8.65
N ARG A 87 0.22 0.48 8.30
CA ARG A 87 0.73 0.27 6.94
C ARG A 87 -0.41 0.14 5.92
N GLU A 88 -1.44 -0.65 6.24
CA GLU A 88 -2.60 -0.83 5.38
C GLU A 88 -3.38 0.47 5.15
N ILE A 89 -3.61 1.25 6.21
CA ILE A 89 -4.28 2.54 6.13
C ILE A 89 -3.44 3.52 5.31
N SER A 90 -2.13 3.61 5.58
CA SER A 90 -1.22 4.48 4.83
C SER A 90 -1.25 4.18 3.34
N ASN A 91 -1.13 2.89 2.98
CA ASN A 91 -1.13 2.47 1.58
C ASN A 91 -2.46 2.78 0.90
N SER A 92 -3.57 2.49 1.58
CA SER A 92 -4.92 2.76 1.09
C SER A 92 -5.15 4.26 0.87
N LEU A 93 -4.70 5.10 1.81
CA LEU A 93 -4.77 6.55 1.68
C LEU A 93 -3.94 7.01 0.48
N ALA A 94 -2.71 6.54 0.33
CA ALA A 94 -1.86 6.89 -0.81
C ALA A 94 -2.52 6.52 -2.15
N MET A 95 -3.13 5.34 -2.26
CA MET A 95 -3.89 4.94 -3.44
C MET A 95 -5.08 5.86 -3.73
N ILE A 96 -5.85 6.22 -2.71
CA ILE A 96 -7.00 7.14 -2.87
C ILE A 96 -6.53 8.53 -3.29
N PHE A 97 -5.48 9.06 -2.65
CA PHE A 97 -4.94 10.39 -2.96
C PHE A 97 -4.44 10.52 -4.40
N VAL A 98 -3.84 9.46 -4.96
CA VAL A 98 -3.37 9.46 -6.36
C VAL A 98 -4.51 9.10 -7.32
N GLY A 99 -5.27 8.07 -7.00
CA GLY A 99 -6.27 7.48 -7.87
C GLY A 99 -7.53 8.32 -8.02
N ALA A 100 -7.99 8.98 -6.95
CA ALA A 100 -9.23 9.75 -7.00
C ALA A 100 -9.14 10.96 -7.97
N PRO A 101 -8.08 11.80 -7.95
CA PRO A 101 -7.93 12.87 -8.93
C PRO A 101 -7.88 12.35 -10.38
N LEU A 102 -7.18 11.24 -10.62
CA LEU A 102 -7.10 10.61 -11.95
C LEU A 102 -8.47 10.13 -12.43
N TYR A 103 -9.20 9.41 -11.56
CA TYR A 103 -10.55 8.94 -11.86
C TYR A 103 -11.49 10.11 -12.18
N LEU A 104 -11.49 11.16 -11.34
CA LEU A 104 -12.33 12.33 -11.54
C LEU A 104 -11.99 13.07 -12.83
N TYR A 105 -10.70 13.18 -13.18
CA TYR A 105 -10.27 13.79 -14.42
C TYR A 105 -10.81 13.02 -15.63
N HIS A 106 -10.60 11.69 -15.67
CA HIS A 106 -11.08 10.86 -16.78
C HIS A 106 -12.61 10.87 -16.89
N TRP A 107 -13.32 10.80 -15.76
CA TRP A 107 -14.77 10.86 -15.74
C TRP A 107 -15.31 12.18 -16.33
N ARG A 108 -14.74 13.32 -15.93
CA ARG A 108 -15.14 14.64 -16.47
C ARG A 108 -14.87 14.76 -17.96
N LEU A 109 -13.75 14.21 -18.44
CA LEU A 109 -13.42 14.21 -19.86
C LEU A 109 -14.45 13.42 -20.69
N VAL A 110 -14.84 12.23 -20.22
CA VAL A 110 -15.88 11.41 -20.88
C VAL A 110 -17.21 12.16 -20.96
N LEU A 111 -17.62 12.80 -19.86
CA LEU A 111 -18.85 13.58 -19.83
C LEU A 111 -18.83 14.76 -20.82
N LYS A 112 -17.68 15.45 -20.92
CA LYS A 112 -17.50 16.55 -21.88
C LYS A 112 -17.63 16.06 -23.33
N ASN A 113 -16.92 14.98 -23.67
CA ASN A 113 -16.94 14.44 -25.03
C ASN A 113 -18.34 13.93 -25.43
N LYS A 114 -19.09 13.36 -24.49
CA LYS A 114 -20.49 12.94 -24.73
C LYS A 114 -21.41 14.13 -25.02
N LYS A 115 -21.20 15.27 -24.37
CA LYS A 115 -22.00 16.48 -24.58
C LYS A 115 -21.73 17.11 -25.96
N GLU A 116 -20.47 17.16 -26.37
CA GLU A 116 -20.07 17.69 -27.69
C GLU A 116 -20.55 16.80 -28.85
N SER A 117 -20.63 15.48 -28.64
CA SER A 117 -21.18 14.55 -29.65
C SER A 117 -22.71 14.66 -29.83
N ASN A 118 -23.43 15.25 -28.88
CA ASN A 118 -24.90 15.32 -28.86
C ASN A 118 -25.44 16.73 -29.19
N SER A 119 -24.57 17.68 -29.52
CA SER A 119 -24.90 19.08 -29.83
C SER A 119 -24.48 19.43 -31.24
#